data_AF-A0A1B4XGI6-F1
#
_entry.id   AF-A0A1B4XGI6-F1
#
_cell.length_a   1.000
_cell.length_b   1.000
_cell.length_c   1.000
_cell.angle_alpha   90.00
_cell.angle_beta   90.00
_cell.angle_gamma   90.00
#
_symmetry.space_group_name_H-M   'P 1'
#
loop_
_entity.id
_entity.type
_entity.pdbx_description
1 polymer ?
#
loop_
_entity_poly.entity_id
_entity_poly.type
_entity_poly.pdbx_seq_one_letter_code
_entity_poly.pdbx_strand_id
1 'polypeptide(L)'
;MHPPSIRKTLLASSLALALCAPSAQAALVTDIFGPFHNWTTDRANFTMLDGGGYTVGGTNDIAMLWDGNAYNASSDYTGPGGAANVTLSSTTPFFGHTWAAHDIQMFMPGSYSFDASAGGDPSDTETGFLNVTVGTGQIGMHMLFDWKARNIDMFVVFSLNSTFGSGIARSSNTSGCDFTAAATVPNCLWDGPGYVGGFSVGGLSANKPAGSTVWMMASVDGNGDGVMGIPMASGGPFQGFNANFNTSLNVIECGDCPPPPEVPVPTAVWLLGSGLLGLLGIARRRRGVRHH
;
A
#
# COMPACT_ATOMS: atom_id res chain seq x y z
N MET A 1 12.07 -59.64 -48.49
CA MET A 1 11.35 -59.38 -47.23
C MET A 1 12.06 -58.24 -46.50
N HIS A 2 11.43 -57.08 -46.37
CA HIS A 2 11.70 -56.11 -45.27
C HIS A 2 10.86 -56.53 -44.04
N PRO A 3 11.08 -56.07 -42.78
CA PRO A 3 12.02 -55.08 -42.17
C PRO A 3 12.69 -55.69 -40.87
N PRO A 4 13.30 -55.00 -39.86
CA PRO A 4 13.27 -53.57 -39.52
C PRO A 4 14.59 -52.86 -39.17
N SER A 5 14.47 -51.53 -39.25
CA SER A 5 15.37 -50.52 -38.76
C SER A 5 15.50 -50.55 -37.24
N ILE A 6 16.74 -50.49 -36.74
CA ILE A 6 17.00 -50.18 -35.34
C ILE A 6 17.28 -48.69 -35.23
N ARG A 7 16.40 -48.04 -34.46
CA ARG A 7 16.33 -46.60 -34.23
C ARG A 7 17.51 -46.12 -33.39
N LYS A 8 17.87 -44.86 -33.65
CA LYS A 8 18.80 -44.01 -32.91
C LYS A 8 18.45 -44.00 -31.41
N THR A 9 19.43 -44.27 -30.56
CA THR A 9 19.36 -43.94 -29.13
C THR A 9 20.38 -42.83 -28.86
N LEU A 10 19.94 -41.59 -29.03
CA LEU A 10 20.60 -40.42 -28.45
C LEU A 10 20.22 -40.42 -26.96
N LEU A 11 21.16 -40.80 -26.11
CA LEU A 11 21.12 -40.47 -24.69
C LEU A 11 21.27 -38.95 -24.59
N ALA A 12 20.13 -38.24 -24.57
CA ALA A 12 20.08 -36.85 -24.17
C ALA A 12 20.27 -36.81 -22.65
N SER A 13 21.51 -36.57 -22.22
CA SER A 13 21.81 -36.19 -20.84
C SER A 13 21.18 -34.82 -20.57
N SER A 14 19.96 -34.82 -20.03
CA SER A 14 19.37 -33.64 -19.41
C SER A 14 20.07 -33.40 -18.07
N LEU A 15 21.17 -32.65 -18.12
CA LEU A 15 21.79 -32.04 -16.95
C LEU A 15 20.83 -30.94 -16.46
N ALA A 16 20.06 -31.26 -15.43
CA ALA A 16 19.23 -30.29 -14.73
C ALA A 16 20.14 -29.25 -14.06
N LEU A 17 20.26 -28.08 -14.68
CA LEU A 17 20.76 -26.86 -14.05
C LEU A 17 19.69 -26.36 -13.05
N ALA A 18 19.55 -27.07 -11.93
CA ALA A 18 18.96 -26.53 -10.72
C ALA A 18 20.02 -25.67 -10.01
N LEU A 19 20.39 -24.55 -10.64
CA LEU A 19 21.14 -23.50 -9.94
C LEU A 19 20.11 -22.64 -9.23
N CYS A 20 20.04 -22.84 -7.92
CA CYS A 20 19.54 -21.92 -6.90
C CYS A 20 18.78 -20.71 -7.46
N ALA A 21 17.46 -20.83 -7.64
CA ALA A 21 16.64 -19.65 -7.64
C ALA A 21 16.83 -19.03 -6.26
N PRO A 22 17.43 -17.83 -6.11
CA PRO A 22 17.38 -17.15 -4.84
C PRO A 22 15.89 -17.04 -4.52
N SER A 23 15.49 -17.52 -3.35
CA SER A 23 14.24 -17.08 -2.74
C SER A 23 14.28 -15.56 -2.83
N ALA A 24 13.44 -14.96 -3.67
CA ALA A 24 13.40 -13.53 -3.86
C ALA A 24 13.02 -12.94 -2.50
N GLN A 25 14.03 -12.52 -1.75
CA GLN A 25 13.84 -11.74 -0.55
C GLN A 25 13.17 -10.47 -1.03
N ALA A 26 11.99 -10.19 -0.49
CA ALA A 26 11.37 -8.93 -0.78
C ALA A 26 12.30 -7.78 -0.42
N ALA A 27 12.34 -6.78 -1.29
CA ALA A 27 13.15 -5.61 -1.06
C ALA A 27 12.27 -4.53 -0.46
N LEU A 28 12.60 -4.13 0.78
CA LEU A 28 12.10 -2.89 1.34
C LEU A 28 12.53 -1.74 0.40
N VAL A 29 11.53 -1.02 -0.11
CA VAL A 29 11.70 0.21 -0.85
C VAL A 29 11.52 1.35 0.13
N THR A 30 12.59 2.10 0.39
CA THR A 30 12.57 3.17 1.37
C THR A 30 12.11 4.48 0.77
N ASP A 31 11.52 5.35 1.60
CA ASP A 31 11.29 6.77 1.27
C ASP A 31 10.49 6.97 -0.03
N ILE A 32 9.39 6.23 -0.21
CA ILE A 32 8.70 6.14 -1.50
C ILE A 32 8.02 7.45 -1.93
N PHE A 33 7.89 8.41 -1.01
CA PHE A 33 7.40 9.77 -1.25
C PHE A 33 8.46 10.85 -0.97
N GLY A 34 9.74 10.48 -0.98
CA GLY A 34 10.87 11.38 -0.69
C GLY A 34 11.49 11.12 0.68
N PRO A 35 12.53 11.88 1.07
CA PRO A 35 13.44 11.59 2.19
C PRO A 35 12.80 11.73 3.60
N PHE A 36 11.49 11.70 3.68
CA PHE A 36 10.72 11.83 4.90
C PHE A 36 10.37 10.44 5.43
N HIS A 37 10.99 10.10 6.55
CA HIS A 37 10.85 8.78 7.17
C HIS A 37 9.59 8.61 8.00
N ASN A 38 8.73 9.63 8.15
CA ASN A 38 7.54 9.54 8.96
C ASN A 38 6.41 10.43 8.44
N TRP A 39 5.22 9.85 8.38
CA TRP A 39 4.00 10.46 7.89
C TRP A 39 2.89 10.25 8.91
N THR A 40 2.09 11.28 9.16
CA THR A 40 0.91 11.20 10.02
C THR A 40 -0.32 11.68 9.29
N THR A 41 -1.49 11.18 9.67
CA THR A 41 -2.76 11.68 9.14
C THR A 41 -3.01 13.14 9.51
N ASP A 42 -3.21 13.97 8.49
CA ASP A 42 -3.88 15.28 8.59
C ASP A 42 -5.40 15.10 8.65
N ARG A 43 -5.89 14.23 7.76
CA ARG A 43 -7.30 13.90 7.57
C ARG A 43 -7.40 12.48 7.08
N ALA A 44 -8.40 11.75 7.57
CA ALA A 44 -8.65 10.40 7.11
C ALA A 44 -10.13 10.02 7.17
N ASN A 45 -10.49 8.98 6.43
CA ASN A 45 -11.82 8.41 6.36
C ASN A 45 -11.74 6.88 6.26
N PHE A 46 -12.62 6.21 6.99
CA PHE A 46 -12.90 4.79 6.86
C PHE A 46 -14.35 4.67 6.41
N THR A 47 -14.56 3.93 5.33
CA THR A 47 -15.88 3.62 4.78
C THR A 47 -15.99 2.11 4.66
N MET A 48 -16.98 1.51 5.31
CA MET A 48 -17.33 0.11 5.11
C MET A 48 -18.47 0.01 4.11
N LEU A 49 -18.31 -0.85 3.11
CA LEU A 49 -19.37 -1.22 2.18
C LEU A 49 -19.77 -2.68 2.36
N ASP A 50 -21.04 -3.01 2.13
CA ASP A 50 -21.45 -4.40 1.95
C ASP A 50 -21.01 -4.96 0.58
N GLY A 51 -21.32 -6.22 0.30
CA GLY A 51 -20.99 -6.86 -0.99
C GLY A 51 -21.76 -6.29 -2.20
N GLY A 52 -22.77 -5.46 -1.99
CA GLY A 52 -23.46 -4.69 -3.03
C GLY A 52 -22.85 -3.30 -3.26
N GLY A 53 -21.85 -2.92 -2.47
CA GLY A 53 -21.24 -1.60 -2.47
C GLY A 53 -22.01 -0.55 -1.67
N TYR A 54 -23.01 -0.93 -0.89
CA TYR A 54 -23.77 0.01 -0.07
C TYR A 54 -23.04 0.33 1.23
N THR A 55 -22.97 1.61 1.59
CA THR A 55 -22.27 2.06 2.80
C THR A 55 -22.98 1.55 4.05
N VAL A 56 -22.30 0.81 4.91
CA VAL A 56 -22.89 0.25 6.14
C VAL A 56 -22.35 0.88 7.42
N GLY A 57 -21.29 1.68 7.32
CA GLY A 57 -20.68 2.36 8.44
C GLY A 57 -19.33 2.98 8.08
N GLY A 58 -18.70 3.62 9.05
CA GLY A 58 -17.39 4.23 8.86
C GLY A 58 -17.03 5.21 9.97
N THR A 59 -15.92 5.92 9.77
CA THR A 59 -15.51 7.03 10.64
C THR A 59 -14.59 8.01 9.91
N ASN A 60 -14.38 9.20 10.50
CA ASN A 60 -13.58 10.29 9.97
C ASN A 60 -12.47 10.76 10.94
N ASP A 61 -12.11 9.93 11.94
CA ASP A 61 -11.13 10.23 13.00
C ASP A 61 -9.96 9.21 13.02
N ILE A 62 -9.59 8.65 11.86
CA ILE A 62 -8.49 7.67 11.82
C ILE A 62 -7.17 8.37 12.10
N ALA A 63 -6.41 7.80 13.02
CA ALA A 63 -5.01 8.13 13.24
C ALA A 63 -4.13 7.06 12.56
N MET A 64 -3.31 7.48 11.61
CA MET A 64 -2.30 6.62 10.98
C MET A 64 -0.91 7.25 11.11
N LEU A 65 0.08 6.42 11.45
CA LEU A 65 1.50 6.72 11.40
C LEU A 65 2.15 5.75 10.41
N TRP A 66 2.98 6.25 9.51
CA TRP A 66 3.67 5.43 8.52
C TRP A 66 5.11 5.90 8.35
N ASP A 67 6.04 4.95 8.24
CA ASP A 67 7.47 5.21 8.10
C ASP A 67 7.93 5.61 6.68
N GLY A 68 7.00 5.75 5.74
CA GLY A 68 7.30 6.12 4.35
C GLY A 68 7.90 5.01 3.50
N ASN A 69 8.06 3.79 4.03
CA ASN A 69 8.61 2.65 3.30
C ASN A 69 7.50 1.76 2.72
N ALA A 70 7.83 0.89 1.77
CA ALA A 70 6.92 -0.13 1.24
C ALA A 70 7.68 -1.35 0.72
N TYR A 71 6.94 -2.42 0.45
CA TYR A 71 7.45 -3.71 0.01
C TYR A 71 7.12 -3.98 -1.46
N ASN A 72 8.00 -4.68 -2.18
CA ASN A 72 7.82 -4.95 -3.61
C ASN A 72 7.71 -6.43 -3.99
N ALA A 73 7.54 -7.35 -3.03
CA ALA A 73 7.33 -8.78 -3.31
C ALA A 73 6.34 -9.43 -2.33
N SER A 74 5.82 -10.61 -2.71
CA SER A 74 4.72 -11.29 -2.00
C SER A 74 5.12 -12.10 -0.76
N SER A 75 6.33 -11.93 -0.23
CA SER A 75 6.85 -12.75 0.89
C SER A 75 6.87 -12.05 2.24
N ASP A 76 6.42 -10.79 2.33
CA ASP A 76 6.60 -10.01 3.56
C ASP A 76 5.52 -10.22 4.60
N TYR A 77 4.34 -10.68 4.21
CA TYR A 77 3.36 -11.08 5.19
C TYR A 77 3.67 -12.50 5.70
N THR A 78 4.32 -12.56 6.85
CA THR A 78 4.64 -13.82 7.54
C THR A 78 3.56 -14.25 8.53
N GLY A 79 2.38 -13.63 8.49
CA GLY A 79 1.35 -13.76 9.53
C GLY A 79 1.64 -12.90 10.78
N PRO A 80 0.88 -13.12 11.87
CA PRO A 80 1.12 -12.71 13.24
C PRO A 80 2.46 -12.15 13.65
N GLY A 81 2.61 -10.86 13.97
CA GLY A 81 3.85 -10.32 14.55
C GLY A 81 5.02 -10.26 13.55
N GLY A 82 4.70 -10.13 12.27
CA GLY A 82 5.64 -9.89 11.19
C GLY A 82 6.18 -8.46 11.18
N ALA A 83 6.83 -8.07 10.08
CA ALA A 83 7.26 -6.69 9.91
C ALA A 83 6.03 -5.79 9.77
N ALA A 84 5.98 -4.69 10.52
CA ALA A 84 4.93 -3.68 10.41
C ALA A 84 5.59 -2.31 10.21
N ASN A 85 5.08 -1.53 9.26
CA ASN A 85 5.61 -0.22 8.96
C ASN A 85 4.57 0.91 9.06
N VAL A 86 3.34 0.54 9.43
CA VAL A 86 2.21 1.44 9.65
C VAL A 86 1.54 1.10 10.98
N THR A 87 1.01 2.12 11.67
CA THR A 87 -0.02 1.97 12.69
C THR A 87 -1.30 2.65 12.22
N LEU A 88 -2.46 2.09 12.59
CA LEU A 88 -3.75 2.62 12.18
C LEU A 88 -4.79 2.33 13.25
N SER A 89 -5.54 3.35 13.68
CA SER A 89 -6.57 3.21 14.72
C SER A 89 -7.64 4.29 14.64
N SER A 90 -8.73 4.12 15.38
CA SER A 90 -9.76 5.13 15.57
C SER A 90 -10.29 5.09 17.00
N THR A 91 -10.69 6.26 17.52
CA THR A 91 -11.41 6.35 18.79
C THR A 91 -12.91 6.14 18.64
N THR A 92 -13.43 6.22 17.40
CA THR A 92 -14.82 5.95 17.05
C THR A 92 -15.08 4.44 17.01
N PRO A 93 -16.00 3.92 17.84
CA PRO A 93 -16.39 2.53 17.74
C PRO A 93 -17.05 2.22 16.39
N PHE A 94 -16.67 1.09 15.80
CA PHE A 94 -17.31 0.54 14.62
C PHE A 94 -18.22 -0.62 15.03
N PHE A 95 -19.52 -0.54 14.70
CA PHE A 95 -20.55 -1.45 15.20
C PHE A 95 -20.50 -1.68 16.72
N GLY A 96 -20.26 -0.62 17.49
CA GLY A 96 -20.26 -0.64 18.96
C GLY A 96 -18.98 -1.15 19.60
N HIS A 97 -17.94 -1.47 18.82
CA HIS A 97 -16.64 -1.93 19.33
C HIS A 97 -15.51 -1.00 18.87
N THR A 98 -14.60 -0.69 19.79
CA THR A 98 -13.33 -0.02 19.44
C THR A 98 -12.49 -0.95 18.56
N TRP A 99 -11.67 -0.36 17.71
CA TRP A 99 -10.82 -1.10 16.80
C TRP A 99 -9.47 -0.41 16.62
N ALA A 100 -8.46 -1.23 16.33
CA ALA A 100 -7.14 -0.82 15.86
C ALA A 100 -6.75 -1.77 14.73
N ALA A 101 -5.63 -1.53 14.07
CA ALA A 101 -5.04 -2.48 13.17
C ALA A 101 -3.55 -2.66 13.48
N HIS A 102 -3.06 -3.88 13.23
CA HIS A 102 -1.66 -4.25 13.45
C HIS A 102 -1.13 -5.07 12.27
N ASP A 103 0.17 -5.39 12.32
CA ASP A 103 0.89 -6.10 11.25
C ASP A 103 0.71 -5.46 9.86
N ILE A 104 0.65 -4.13 9.85
CA ILE A 104 0.30 -3.37 8.65
C ILE A 104 1.54 -3.18 7.77
N GLN A 105 1.40 -3.53 6.49
CA GLN A 105 2.46 -3.43 5.49
C GLN A 105 1.97 -2.67 4.25
N MET A 106 2.78 -1.71 3.77
CA MET A 106 2.54 -1.01 2.51
C MET A 106 3.23 -1.73 1.34
N PHE A 107 2.62 -1.71 0.14
CA PHE A 107 3.11 -2.42 -1.04
C PHE A 107 3.19 -1.52 -2.28
N MET A 108 4.31 -1.61 -2.99
CA MET A 108 4.53 -0.96 -4.29
C MET A 108 3.64 -1.59 -5.38
N PRO A 109 3.63 -1.03 -6.61
CA PRO A 109 2.95 -1.68 -7.74
C PRO A 109 3.43 -3.12 -7.96
N GLY A 110 2.47 -4.05 -8.08
CA GLY A 110 2.73 -5.48 -8.16
C GLY A 110 1.46 -6.33 -8.03
N SER A 111 1.60 -7.64 -8.18
CA SER A 111 0.53 -8.61 -7.91
C SER A 111 0.85 -9.37 -6.63
N TYR A 112 -0.11 -9.41 -5.73
CA TYR A 112 0.07 -9.96 -4.38
C TYR A 112 -1.05 -10.95 -4.06
N SER A 113 -0.72 -11.93 -3.21
CA SER A 113 -1.64 -12.95 -2.74
C SER A 113 -1.32 -13.23 -1.27
N PHE A 114 -2.31 -13.05 -0.40
CA PHE A 114 -2.17 -13.24 1.04
C PHE A 114 -3.08 -14.37 1.49
N ASP A 115 -2.54 -15.34 2.21
CA ASP A 115 -3.32 -16.42 2.81
C ASP A 115 -4.02 -15.91 4.07
N ALA A 116 -5.35 -15.68 3.97
CA ALA A 116 -6.14 -15.17 5.09
C ALA A 116 -6.31 -16.20 6.22
N SER A 117 -5.95 -17.47 5.99
CA SER A 117 -5.92 -18.46 7.08
C SER A 117 -4.70 -18.31 7.99
N ALA A 118 -3.72 -17.48 7.59
CA ALA A 118 -2.52 -17.21 8.37
C ALA A 118 -2.65 -16.00 9.33
N GLY A 119 -3.76 -15.25 9.29
CA GLY A 119 -4.05 -14.04 10.09
C GLY A 119 -4.15 -14.21 11.60
N GLY A 120 -4.10 -15.46 12.08
CA GLY A 120 -3.49 -15.79 13.36
C GLY A 120 -4.27 -15.54 14.65
N ASP A 121 -5.59 -15.28 14.60
CA ASP A 121 -6.44 -15.60 15.76
C ASP A 121 -7.00 -17.03 15.65
N PRO A 122 -6.86 -17.89 16.67
CA PRO A 122 -7.39 -19.26 16.64
C PRO A 122 -8.92 -19.37 16.54
N SER A 123 -9.64 -18.29 16.83
CA SER A 123 -11.09 -18.19 16.73
C SER A 123 -11.55 -17.59 15.40
N ASP A 124 -10.61 -17.12 14.58
CA ASP A 124 -10.90 -16.65 13.23
C ASP A 124 -10.87 -17.80 12.25
N THR A 125 -11.97 -17.91 11.52
CA THR A 125 -12.22 -18.98 10.54
C THR A 125 -12.04 -18.47 9.12
N GLU A 126 -11.20 -17.45 8.95
CA GLU A 126 -10.88 -16.89 7.64
C GLU A 126 -10.20 -17.94 6.76
N THR A 127 -10.60 -17.96 5.50
CA THR A 127 -10.18 -18.98 4.53
C THR A 127 -9.97 -18.35 3.16
N GLY A 128 -9.05 -18.95 2.41
CA GLY A 128 -8.74 -18.55 1.04
C GLY A 128 -7.66 -17.49 0.98
N PHE A 129 -7.59 -16.82 -0.17
CA PHE A 129 -6.55 -15.85 -0.48
C PHE A 129 -7.14 -14.49 -0.84
N LEU A 130 -6.54 -13.42 -0.30
CA LEU A 130 -6.73 -12.06 -0.79
C LEU A 130 -5.80 -11.85 -1.98
N ASN A 131 -6.35 -11.94 -3.19
CA ASN A 131 -5.60 -11.72 -4.44
C ASN A 131 -5.83 -10.29 -4.91
N VAL A 132 -4.74 -9.55 -5.14
CA VAL A 132 -4.82 -8.13 -5.47
C VAL A 132 -3.76 -7.71 -6.47
N THR A 133 -4.10 -6.73 -7.30
CA THR A 133 -3.15 -6.05 -8.19
C THR A 133 -3.06 -4.59 -7.79
N VAL A 134 -1.86 -4.16 -7.41
CA VAL A 134 -1.52 -2.75 -7.20
C VAL A 134 -0.97 -2.21 -8.53
N GLY A 135 -1.73 -1.34 -9.18
CA GLY A 135 -1.36 -0.75 -10.46
C GLY A 135 -0.27 0.31 -10.37
N THR A 136 0.22 0.77 -11.52
CA THR A 136 1.13 1.93 -11.58
C THR A 136 0.43 3.18 -11.07
N GLY A 137 1.11 3.97 -10.22
CA GLY A 137 0.51 5.14 -9.56
C GLY A 137 -0.40 4.80 -8.37
N GLN A 138 -0.43 3.53 -7.97
CA GLN A 138 -1.13 3.04 -6.79
C GLN A 138 -0.15 2.51 -5.74
N ILE A 139 -0.66 2.36 -4.53
CA ILE A 139 0.00 1.71 -3.41
C ILE A 139 -0.99 0.76 -2.73
N GLY A 140 -0.52 -0.40 -2.27
CA GLY A 140 -1.30 -1.37 -1.53
C GLY A 140 -1.04 -1.29 -0.03
N MET A 141 -1.97 -1.80 0.77
CA MET A 141 -1.82 -1.97 2.22
C MET A 141 -2.52 -3.25 2.66
N HIS A 142 -1.76 -4.17 3.24
CA HIS A 142 -2.30 -5.30 4.00
C HIS A 142 -2.33 -4.94 5.49
N MET A 143 -3.35 -5.38 6.21
CA MET A 143 -3.47 -5.20 7.65
C MET A 143 -4.28 -6.32 8.30
N LEU A 144 -4.07 -6.50 9.61
CA LEU A 144 -5.00 -7.20 10.49
C LEU A 144 -5.82 -6.18 11.26
N PHE A 145 -7.14 -6.20 11.05
CA PHE A 145 -8.08 -5.28 11.69
C PHE A 145 -8.65 -5.89 12.98
N ASP A 146 -8.25 -5.33 14.11
CA ASP A 146 -8.67 -5.74 15.45
C ASP A 146 -10.09 -5.30 15.72
N TRP A 147 -11.03 -6.23 15.69
CA TRP A 147 -12.42 -5.93 15.99
C TRP A 147 -13.03 -7.00 16.87
N LYS A 148 -13.49 -6.61 18.07
CA LYS A 148 -14.12 -7.52 19.03
C LYS A 148 -13.23 -8.75 19.35
N ALA A 149 -11.93 -8.50 19.57
CA ALA A 149 -10.90 -9.52 19.83
C ALA A 149 -10.76 -10.56 18.70
N ARG A 150 -10.86 -10.09 17.46
CA ARG A 150 -10.63 -10.85 16.23
C ARG A 150 -9.69 -10.05 15.33
N ASN A 151 -8.87 -10.75 14.57
CA ASN A 151 -7.92 -10.21 13.62
C ASN A 151 -8.43 -10.49 12.22
N ILE A 152 -8.92 -9.46 11.55
CA ILE A 152 -9.57 -9.62 10.24
C ILE A 152 -8.59 -9.22 9.14
N ASP A 153 -8.30 -10.14 8.23
CA ASP A 153 -7.43 -9.93 7.08
C ASP A 153 -8.05 -8.95 6.07
N MET A 154 -7.33 -7.85 5.81
CA MET A 154 -7.78 -6.80 4.91
C MET A 154 -6.67 -6.37 3.97
N PHE A 155 -7.06 -6.12 2.71
CA PHE A 155 -6.18 -5.45 1.74
C PHE A 155 -6.88 -4.22 1.16
N VAL A 156 -6.14 -3.13 1.05
CA VAL A 156 -6.62 -1.87 0.47
C VAL A 156 -5.68 -1.46 -0.64
N VAL A 157 -6.24 -1.08 -1.80
CA VAL A 157 -5.48 -0.46 -2.88
C VAL A 157 -5.84 1.00 -2.90
N PHE A 158 -4.83 1.86 -2.99
CA PHE A 158 -5.01 3.30 -3.08
C PHE A 158 -4.51 3.84 -4.40
N SER A 159 -5.29 4.74 -5.01
CA SER A 159 -4.79 5.67 -6.02
C SER A 159 -4.26 6.92 -5.34
N LEU A 160 -3.11 7.41 -5.80
CA LEU A 160 -2.49 8.60 -5.24
C LEU A 160 -3.14 9.88 -5.77
N ASN A 161 -3.29 10.89 -4.91
CA ASN A 161 -3.81 12.23 -5.25
C ASN A 161 -5.15 12.16 -6.00
N SER A 162 -6.08 11.35 -5.49
CA SER A 162 -7.34 11.03 -6.15
C SER A 162 -8.53 11.21 -5.23
N THR A 163 -9.73 11.17 -5.80
CA THR A 163 -10.99 11.15 -5.04
C THR A 163 -11.44 9.71 -4.83
N PHE A 164 -12.14 9.45 -3.72
CA PHE A 164 -12.79 8.17 -3.49
C PHE A 164 -13.74 7.83 -4.65
N GLY A 165 -13.60 6.62 -5.20
CA GLY A 165 -14.43 6.11 -6.30
C GLY A 165 -14.06 6.61 -7.69
N SER A 166 -12.88 7.21 -7.85
CA SER A 166 -12.39 7.57 -9.18
C SER A 166 -12.30 6.34 -10.09
N GLY A 167 -12.75 6.48 -11.34
CA GLY A 167 -12.70 5.40 -12.33
C GLY A 167 -13.87 4.40 -12.30
N ILE A 168 -14.82 4.51 -11.36
CA ILE A 168 -15.98 3.61 -11.29
C ILE A 168 -17.26 4.31 -11.72
N ALA A 169 -17.97 3.73 -12.67
CA ALA A 169 -19.19 4.31 -13.26
C ALA A 169 -20.34 4.53 -12.26
N ARG A 170 -20.34 3.83 -11.12
CA ARG A 170 -21.41 3.87 -10.10
C ARG A 170 -21.02 4.60 -8.81
N SER A 171 -19.81 5.16 -8.71
CA SER A 171 -19.48 6.00 -7.56
C SER A 171 -20.20 7.33 -7.69
N SER A 172 -21.15 7.60 -6.78
CA SER A 172 -21.60 8.96 -6.56
C SER A 172 -21.08 9.38 -5.20
N ASN A 173 -20.06 10.22 -5.21
CA ASN A 173 -19.48 10.80 -4.01
C ASN A 173 -20.41 11.93 -3.50
N THR A 174 -21.66 11.56 -3.24
CA THR A 174 -22.73 12.43 -2.80
C THR A 174 -22.68 12.57 -1.29
N SER A 175 -23.00 13.76 -0.79
CA SER A 175 -23.10 13.95 0.64
C SER A 175 -24.33 13.23 1.22
N GLY A 176 -24.25 12.75 2.46
CA GLY A 176 -25.35 12.19 3.23
C GLY A 176 -25.23 10.69 3.46
N CYS A 177 -24.12 10.07 3.10
CA CYS A 177 -23.86 8.64 3.27
C CYS A 177 -23.47 8.32 4.71
N ASP A 178 -24.50 8.35 5.55
CA ASP A 178 -24.51 7.92 6.94
C ASP A 178 -25.45 6.71 7.13
N PHE A 179 -25.71 6.31 8.38
CA PHE A 179 -26.59 5.18 8.71
C PHE A 179 -28.04 5.34 8.18
N THR A 180 -28.48 6.54 7.80
CA THR A 180 -29.83 6.80 7.27
C THR A 180 -29.91 6.72 5.75
N ALA A 181 -28.82 6.98 5.02
CA ALA A 181 -28.77 6.90 3.54
C ALA A 181 -28.04 5.67 2.98
N ALA A 182 -27.47 4.85 3.87
CA ALA A 182 -26.74 3.60 3.64
C ALA A 182 -27.22 2.72 2.46
N ALA A 183 -28.53 2.69 2.18
CA ALA A 183 -29.14 1.68 1.31
C ALA A 183 -29.46 2.11 -0.14
N THR A 184 -29.16 3.34 -0.57
CA THR A 184 -29.65 3.84 -1.88
C THR A 184 -28.56 4.15 -2.90
N VAL A 185 -27.33 4.36 -2.45
CA VAL A 185 -26.21 4.79 -3.30
C VAL A 185 -25.03 3.84 -3.13
N PRO A 186 -24.65 3.09 -4.18
CA PRO A 186 -23.45 2.26 -4.13
C PRO A 186 -22.18 3.11 -4.17
N ASN A 187 -21.09 2.59 -3.59
CA ASN A 187 -19.77 3.20 -3.54
C ASN A 187 -19.79 4.62 -2.98
N CYS A 188 -20.62 4.87 -1.96
CA CYS A 188 -20.69 6.17 -1.33
C CYS A 188 -19.66 6.32 -0.19
N LEU A 189 -19.03 7.49 -0.12
CA LEU A 189 -18.07 7.82 0.92
C LEU A 189 -18.80 8.02 2.25
N TRP A 190 -18.35 7.36 3.31
CA TRP A 190 -18.87 7.60 4.65
C TRP A 190 -18.67 9.06 5.06
N ASP A 191 -19.75 9.75 5.37
CA ASP A 191 -19.70 11.17 5.70
C ASP A 191 -20.60 11.52 6.91
N GLY A 192 -20.89 10.49 7.70
CA GLY A 192 -21.45 10.59 9.05
C GLY A 192 -20.45 11.17 10.06
N PRO A 193 -20.89 11.43 11.31
CA PRO A 193 -20.04 12.07 12.31
C PRO A 193 -18.80 11.22 12.64
N GLY A 194 -17.62 11.85 12.72
CA GLY A 194 -16.44 11.27 13.39
C GLY A 194 -16.49 11.54 14.89
N TYR A 195 -16.08 10.61 15.74
CA TYR A 195 -16.06 10.79 17.20
C TYR A 195 -14.82 11.57 17.64
N VAL A 196 -14.99 12.57 18.53
CA VAL A 196 -13.90 13.08 19.35
C VAL A 196 -14.41 13.20 20.78
N GLY A 197 -13.96 12.30 21.67
CA GLY A 197 -13.93 12.55 23.11
C GLY A 197 -15.27 12.63 23.85
N GLY A 198 -16.09 11.57 23.82
CA GLY A 198 -16.98 11.28 24.96
C GLY A 198 -18.27 12.09 25.10
N PHE A 199 -18.55 13.07 24.24
CA PHE A 199 -19.78 13.85 24.33
C PHE A 199 -20.25 14.26 22.92
N SER A 200 -21.50 13.95 22.60
CA SER A 200 -22.16 14.44 21.39
C SER A 200 -22.43 15.94 21.57
N VAL A 201 -21.41 16.77 21.33
CA VAL A 201 -21.56 18.22 21.20
C VAL A 201 -21.77 18.52 19.73
N GLY A 202 -22.89 19.17 19.39
CA GLY A 202 -23.33 19.49 18.03
C GLY A 202 -22.38 20.39 17.25
N GLY A 203 -21.25 19.83 16.79
CA GLY A 203 -20.23 20.48 15.96
C GLY A 203 -19.50 19.53 15.00
N LEU A 204 -19.92 18.26 14.90
CA LEU A 204 -19.23 17.21 14.12
C LEU A 204 -19.51 17.22 12.61
N SER A 205 -20.23 18.22 12.11
CA SER A 205 -20.28 18.52 10.67
C SER A 205 -18.94 19.00 10.11
N ALA A 206 -17.97 19.35 10.95
CA ALA A 206 -16.70 19.95 10.54
C ALA A 206 -15.68 18.97 9.92
N ASN A 207 -15.70 17.68 10.30
CA ASN A 207 -14.76 16.66 9.78
C ASN A 207 -15.36 15.77 8.69
N LYS A 208 -16.56 16.10 8.24
CA LYS A 208 -17.23 15.42 7.13
C LYS A 208 -16.44 15.68 5.83
N PRO A 209 -15.88 14.66 5.18
CA PRO A 209 -15.25 14.86 3.89
C PRO A 209 -16.32 15.21 2.85
N ALA A 210 -16.02 16.18 1.98
CA ALA A 210 -16.81 16.37 0.77
C ALA A 210 -16.49 15.24 -0.20
N GLY A 211 -17.42 14.85 -1.06
CA GLY A 211 -17.11 13.85 -2.07
C GLY A 211 -16.14 14.29 -3.17
N SER A 212 -15.89 15.58 -3.28
CA SER A 212 -14.81 16.12 -4.09
C SER A 212 -13.46 16.14 -3.39
N THR A 213 -13.34 15.62 -2.16
CA THR A 213 -12.07 15.61 -1.41
C THR A 213 -11.05 14.78 -2.18
N VAL A 214 -9.95 15.43 -2.54
CA VAL A 214 -8.75 14.78 -3.07
C VAL A 214 -7.92 14.32 -1.89
N TRP A 215 -7.63 13.03 -1.85
CA TRP A 215 -6.82 12.38 -0.84
C TRP A 215 -5.45 12.09 -1.38
N MET A 216 -4.42 12.17 -0.53
CA MET A 216 -3.09 11.70 -0.91
C MET A 216 -3.13 10.20 -1.25
N MET A 217 -3.88 9.42 -0.48
CA MET A 217 -4.20 8.02 -0.76
C MET A 217 -5.71 7.84 -0.70
N ALA A 218 -6.34 7.56 -1.85
CA ALA A 218 -7.77 7.26 -1.92
C ALA A 218 -7.98 5.78 -2.25
N SER A 219 -8.77 5.05 -1.46
CA SER A 219 -9.13 3.66 -1.76
C SER A 219 -9.73 3.56 -3.17
N VAL A 220 -9.55 2.42 -3.82
CA VAL A 220 -10.14 2.10 -5.13
C VAL A 220 -10.69 0.68 -5.16
N ASP A 221 -11.44 0.36 -6.21
CA ASP A 221 -11.76 -1.00 -6.61
C ASP A 221 -10.50 -1.68 -7.16
N GLY A 222 -9.82 -2.44 -6.30
CA GLY A 222 -8.55 -3.08 -6.64
C GLY A 222 -8.69 -4.44 -7.34
N ASN A 223 -9.91 -4.98 -7.42
CA ASN A 223 -10.20 -6.26 -8.09
C ASN A 223 -11.02 -6.11 -9.39
N GLY A 224 -11.51 -4.91 -9.68
CA GLY A 224 -12.26 -4.53 -10.88
C GLY A 224 -13.71 -5.04 -10.90
N ASP A 225 -14.31 -5.35 -9.75
CA ASP A 225 -15.66 -5.91 -9.67
C ASP A 225 -16.79 -4.85 -9.67
N GLY A 226 -16.42 -3.58 -9.62
CA GLY A 226 -17.32 -2.44 -9.59
C GLY A 226 -17.74 -1.99 -8.18
N VAL A 227 -17.24 -2.65 -7.14
CA VAL A 227 -17.38 -2.25 -5.72
C VAL A 227 -16.05 -1.72 -5.21
N MET A 228 -16.09 -0.61 -4.48
CA MET A 228 -14.88 -0.01 -3.91
C MET A 228 -14.27 -0.90 -2.83
N GLY A 229 -12.94 -1.08 -2.88
CA GLY A 229 -12.17 -1.87 -1.92
C GLY A 229 -11.83 -3.26 -2.45
N ILE A 230 -11.39 -4.14 -1.55
CA ILE A 230 -11.21 -5.57 -1.79
C ILE A 230 -12.16 -6.30 -0.82
N PRO A 231 -12.91 -7.31 -1.28
CA PRO A 231 -13.81 -8.05 -0.40
C PRO A 231 -13.01 -8.83 0.64
N MET A 232 -13.41 -8.72 1.91
CA MET A 232 -12.82 -9.46 3.01
C MET A 232 -13.01 -10.97 2.84
N ALA A 233 -12.07 -11.74 3.40
CA ALA A 233 -11.98 -13.17 3.21
C ALA A 233 -13.22 -13.93 3.70
N SER A 234 -13.40 -15.15 3.18
CA SER A 234 -14.50 -16.02 3.57
C SER A 234 -14.31 -16.56 4.98
N GLY A 235 -15.39 -16.66 5.76
CA GLY A 235 -15.37 -17.21 7.12
C GLY A 235 -15.06 -16.20 8.23
N GLY A 236 -14.71 -14.95 7.89
CA GLY A 236 -14.59 -13.85 8.84
C GLY A 236 -15.94 -13.19 9.18
N PRO A 237 -16.01 -12.36 10.24
CA PRO A 237 -17.23 -11.69 10.68
C PRO A 237 -17.80 -10.67 9.67
N PHE A 238 -16.96 -10.21 8.74
CA PHE A 238 -17.32 -9.26 7.67
C PHE A 238 -17.08 -9.86 6.28
N GLN A 239 -17.22 -11.17 6.13
CA GLN A 239 -17.06 -11.85 4.83
C GLN A 239 -17.78 -11.11 3.69
N GLY A 240 -17.05 -10.78 2.63
CA GLY A 240 -17.58 -10.12 1.43
C GLY A 240 -17.91 -8.63 1.58
N PHE A 241 -17.67 -8.03 2.76
CA PHE A 241 -17.69 -6.57 2.91
C PHE A 241 -16.39 -5.98 2.38
N ASN A 242 -16.43 -4.69 2.04
CA ASN A 242 -15.29 -3.99 1.47
C ASN A 242 -14.94 -2.79 2.36
N ALA A 243 -13.82 -2.91 3.06
CA ALA A 243 -13.28 -1.81 3.84
C ALA A 243 -12.46 -0.88 2.95
N ASN A 244 -12.71 0.41 3.11
CA ASN A 244 -12.08 1.45 2.32
C ASN A 244 -11.47 2.50 3.24
N PHE A 245 -10.22 2.84 3.00
CA PHE A 245 -9.50 3.88 3.72
C PHE A 245 -9.13 5.01 2.77
N ASN A 246 -9.19 6.24 3.25
CA ASN A 246 -8.71 7.39 2.52
C ASN A 246 -7.92 8.27 3.48
N THR A 247 -6.75 8.75 3.09
CA THR A 247 -5.88 9.54 3.98
C THR A 247 -5.20 10.66 3.22
N SER A 248 -5.13 11.82 3.85
CA SER A 248 -4.17 12.88 3.55
C SER A 248 -3.13 12.88 4.64
N LEU A 249 -1.86 12.84 4.26
CA LEU A 249 -0.75 12.73 5.19
C LEU A 249 0.02 14.03 5.25
N ASN A 250 0.48 14.36 6.45
CA ASN A 250 1.50 15.37 6.69
C ASN A 250 2.82 14.68 7.02
N VAL A 251 3.90 15.30 6.57
CA VAL A 251 5.25 14.92 7.00
C VAL A 251 5.39 15.24 8.48
N ILE A 252 5.86 14.28 9.26
CA ILE A 252 6.41 14.58 10.57
C ILE A 252 7.83 15.07 10.34
N GLU A 253 8.01 16.39 10.36
CA GLU A 253 9.36 16.96 10.36
C GLU A 253 10.03 16.53 11.66
N CYS A 254 10.92 15.54 11.57
CA CYS A 254 11.87 15.29 12.64
C CYS A 254 12.78 16.51 12.70
N GLY A 255 12.53 17.41 13.64
CA GLY A 255 13.36 18.60 13.89
C GLY A 255 14.84 18.30 14.15
N ASP A 256 15.20 17.02 14.36
CA ASP A 256 16.56 16.51 14.57
C ASP A 256 16.97 15.39 13.59
N CYS A 257 16.24 15.16 12.49
CA CYS A 257 16.72 14.22 11.47
C CYS A 257 18.01 14.79 10.86
N PRO A 258 19.11 14.02 10.81
CA PRO A 258 20.29 14.46 10.08
C PRO A 258 19.87 14.77 8.64
N PRO A 259 20.35 15.87 8.04
CA PRO A 259 20.09 16.12 6.63
C PRO A 259 20.44 14.86 5.83
N PRO A 260 19.68 14.54 4.76
CA PRO A 260 19.97 13.36 3.95
C PRO A 260 21.46 13.38 3.61
N PRO A 261 22.18 12.26 3.76
CA PRO A 261 23.61 12.24 3.53
C PRO A 261 23.86 12.86 2.16
N GLU A 262 24.66 13.93 2.13
CA GLU A 262 25.02 14.57 0.87
C GLU A 262 25.50 13.46 -0.05
N VAL A 263 24.76 13.20 -1.15
CA VAL A 263 25.13 12.17 -2.11
C VAL A 263 26.57 12.49 -2.49
N PRO A 264 27.54 11.62 -2.16
CA PRO A 264 28.92 11.88 -2.53
C PRO A 264 28.91 12.07 -4.03
N VAL A 265 29.20 13.30 -4.49
CA VAL A 265 29.24 13.63 -5.91
C VAL A 265 29.96 12.48 -6.58
N PRO A 266 29.31 11.76 -7.54
CA PRO A 266 29.83 10.51 -8.06
C PRO A 266 31.30 10.70 -8.38
N THR A 267 32.15 9.73 -8.11
CA THR A 267 33.59 9.79 -8.44
C THR A 267 33.84 10.21 -9.89
N ALA A 268 32.85 10.06 -10.78
CA ALA A 268 32.80 10.66 -12.11
C ALA A 268 32.99 12.20 -12.14
N VAL A 269 32.42 12.98 -11.21
CA VAL A 269 32.62 14.43 -11.08
C VAL A 269 34.07 14.76 -10.68
N TRP A 270 34.65 13.96 -9.79
CA TRP A 270 36.07 14.04 -9.43
C TRP A 270 37.01 13.63 -10.57
N LEU A 271 36.62 12.60 -11.35
CA LEU A 271 37.34 12.15 -12.55
C LEU A 271 37.23 13.15 -13.70
N LEU A 272 36.08 13.82 -13.88
CA LEU A 272 35.91 14.87 -14.87
C LEU A 272 36.77 16.10 -14.51
N GLY A 273 36.78 16.49 -13.23
CA GLY A 273 37.57 17.61 -12.73
C GLY A 273 39.08 17.36 -12.85
N SER A 274 39.57 16.19 -12.45
CA SER A 274 40.99 15.83 -12.54
C SER A 274 41.45 15.56 -13.98
N GLY A 275 40.60 14.93 -14.80
CA GLY A 275 40.89 14.68 -16.21
C GLY A 275 41.04 15.96 -17.04
N LEU A 276 40.20 16.98 -16.79
CA LEU A 276 40.26 18.26 -17.50
C LEU A 276 41.55 19.04 -17.17
N LEU A 277 41.97 19.04 -15.90
CA LEU A 277 43.24 19.65 -15.48
C LEU A 277 44.46 18.92 -16.06
N GLY A 278 44.41 17.58 -16.15
CA GLY A 278 45.43 16.78 -16.81
C GLY A 278 45.60 17.13 -18.30
N LEU A 279 44.50 17.32 -19.02
CA LEU A 279 44.51 17.73 -20.43
C LEU A 279 45.06 19.14 -20.65
N LEU A 280 44.73 20.09 -19.76
CA LEU A 280 45.30 21.45 -19.79
C LEU A 280 46.82 21.43 -19.53
N GLY A 281 47.30 20.55 -18.65
CA GLY A 281 48.73 20.34 -18.41
C GLY A 281 49.47 19.81 -19.65
N ILE A 282 48.88 18.84 -20.36
CA ILE A 282 49.47 18.25 -21.58
C ILE A 282 49.45 19.25 -22.75
N ALA A 283 48.39 20.05 -22.88
CA ALA A 283 48.29 21.07 -23.95
C ALA A 283 49.38 22.14 -23.85
N ARG A 284 49.82 22.50 -22.63
CA ARG A 284 50.92 23.47 -22.42
C ARG A 284 52.31 22.94 -22.79
N ARG A 285 52.54 21.62 -22.73
CA ARG A 285 53.87 21.03 -22.96
C ARG A 285 54.31 21.01 -24.43
N ARG A 286 53.41 21.27 -25.39
CA ARG A 286 53.74 21.22 -26.83
C ARG A 286 54.37 22.49 -27.42
N ARG A 287 54.61 23.56 -26.64
CA ARG A 287 55.22 24.82 -27.16
C ARG A 287 56.73 24.96 -26.93
N GLY A 288 57.41 23.95 -26.38
CA GLY A 288 58.79 24.08 -25.90
C GLY A 288 59.91 23.40 -26.70
N VAL A 289 59.70 22.95 -27.95
CA VAL A 289 60.79 22.34 -28.75
C VAL A 289 60.79 22.89 -30.18
N ARG A 290 61.49 24.01 -30.37
CA ARG A 290 62.11 24.38 -31.65
C ARG A 290 63.53 24.85 -31.33
N HIS A 291 64.51 24.00 -31.56
CA HIS A 291 65.91 24.40 -31.68
C HIS A 291 66.39 24.04 -33.08
N HIS A 292 66.95 25.08 -33.72
CA HIS A 292 67.94 25.16 -34.80
C HIS A 292 67.95 24.12 -35.90
#